data_AF-A0A821P3C9-F1
#
_entry.id   AF-A0A821P3C9-F1
#
_cell.length_a   1.000
_cell.length_b   1.000
_cell.length_c   1.000
_cell.angle_alpha   90.00
_cell.angle_beta   90.00
_cell.angle_gamma   90.00
#
_symmetry.space_group_name_H-M   'P 1'
#
loop_
_entity.id
_entity.type
_entity.pdbx_description
1 polymer ?
#
loop_
_entity_poly.entity_id
_entity_poly.type
_entity_poly.pdbx_seq_one_letter_code
_entity_poly.pdbx_strand_id
1 'polypeptide(L)'
;TPKTVGLNNNSIRFDLSCDDLLCLNEGEFLNDNIIDFYLQYIYYKKLSDEDRKRTYLFNSFFYTRLTRKGNDDVLNTSAAERRYNRVKRWLRDVDIFSKDYLILPINQTAH
;
A
#
# COMPACT_ATOMS: atom_id res chain seq x y z
N THR A 1 -21.26 -15.12 6.69
CA THR A 1 -21.00 -14.04 7.67
C THR A 1 -19.48 -13.84 7.76
N PRO A 2 -18.95 -12.62 7.56
CA PRO A 2 -17.52 -12.39 7.68
C PRO A 2 -17.09 -12.62 9.12
N LYS A 3 -16.09 -13.48 9.34
CA LYS A 3 -15.54 -13.73 10.68
C LYS A 3 -14.42 -12.72 10.93
N THR A 4 -14.69 -11.74 11.80
CA THR A 4 -13.68 -10.80 12.29
C THR A 4 -12.78 -11.51 13.28
N VAL A 5 -11.50 -11.70 12.93
CA VAL A 5 -10.47 -12.15 13.90
C VAL A 5 -9.83 -10.90 14.50
N GLY A 6 -10.15 -10.60 15.76
CA GLY A 6 -9.57 -9.49 16.51
C GLY A 6 -8.40 -9.94 17.38
N LEU A 7 -7.25 -9.28 17.25
CA LEU A 7 -6.13 -9.36 18.21
C LEU A 7 -5.75 -7.94 18.66
N ASN A 8 -5.93 -7.72 19.96
CA ASN A 8 -5.74 -6.57 20.86
C ASN A 8 -4.94 -5.31 20.42
N ASN A 9 -5.51 -4.15 20.83
CA ASN A 9 -5.01 -2.79 21.12
C ASN A 9 -4.03 -2.05 20.19
N ASN A 10 -3.63 -2.66 19.08
CA ASN A 10 -3.08 -1.96 17.91
C ASN A 10 -3.71 -2.54 16.62
N SER A 11 -4.99 -2.96 16.73
CA SER A 11 -5.69 -3.82 15.78
C SER A 11 -5.76 -3.17 14.40
N ILE A 12 -4.81 -3.52 13.55
CA ILE A 12 -4.91 -3.28 12.13
C ILE A 12 -6.02 -4.18 11.62
N ARG A 13 -7.12 -3.55 11.20
CA ARG A 13 -8.28 -4.25 10.69
C ARG A 13 -8.08 -4.50 9.20
N PHE A 14 -8.09 -5.77 8.83
CA PHE A 14 -8.15 -6.20 7.44
C PHE A 14 -9.55 -6.74 7.19
N ASP A 15 -10.27 -6.13 6.28
CA ASP A 15 -11.54 -6.65 5.80
C ASP A 15 -11.22 -7.48 4.54
N LEU A 16 -11.11 -8.79 4.71
CA LEU A 16 -10.94 -9.75 3.62
C LEU A 16 -12.25 -10.49 3.37
N SER A 17 -12.64 -10.57 2.11
CA SER A 17 -13.76 -11.37 1.65
C SER A 17 -13.33 -12.82 1.36
N CYS A 18 -14.30 -13.73 1.23
CA CYS A 18 -13.99 -15.07 0.75
C CYS A 18 -13.42 -15.06 -0.67
N ASP A 19 -13.87 -14.12 -1.51
CA ASP A 19 -13.40 -13.98 -2.89
C ASP A 19 -11.93 -13.56 -2.94
N ASP A 20 -11.46 -12.76 -1.98
CA ASP A 20 -10.04 -12.43 -1.85
C ASP A 20 -9.20 -13.68 -1.59
N LEU A 21 -9.71 -14.67 -0.85
CA LEU A 21 -8.97 -15.90 -0.56
C LEU A 21 -8.90 -16.85 -1.75
N LEU A 22 -9.82 -16.74 -2.72
CA LEU A 22 -9.81 -17.60 -3.92
C LEU A 22 -8.58 -17.37 -4.78
N CYS A 23 -7.97 -16.19 -4.73
CA CYS A 23 -6.75 -15.89 -5.49
C CYS A 23 -5.49 -16.60 -4.94
N LEU A 24 -5.60 -17.28 -3.79
CA LEU A 24 -4.52 -18.08 -3.22
C LEU A 24 -4.44 -19.49 -3.83
N ASN A 25 -5.39 -19.86 -4.69
CA ASN A 25 -5.34 -21.13 -5.39
C ASN A 25 -4.18 -21.18 -6.40
N GLU A 26 -3.71 -22.39 -6.70
CA GLU A 26 -2.64 -22.60 -7.66
C GLU A 26 -3.04 -22.08 -9.05
N GLY A 27 -2.14 -21.31 -9.68
CA GLY A 27 -2.35 -20.73 -11.01
C GLY A 27 -3.11 -19.40 -11.05
N GLU A 28 -3.59 -18.91 -9.91
CA GLU A 28 -4.28 -17.62 -9.81
C GLU A 28 -3.31 -16.45 -9.52
N PHE A 29 -3.66 -15.25 -10.00
CA PHE A 29 -2.94 -14.03 -9.65
C PHE A 29 -3.41 -13.49 -8.31
N LEU A 30 -2.46 -13.09 -7.45
CA LEU A 30 -2.78 -12.42 -6.19
C LEU A 30 -3.45 -11.07 -6.45
N ASN A 31 -4.49 -10.76 -5.68
CA ASN A 31 -5.12 -9.46 -5.72
C ASN A 31 -4.46 -8.46 -4.74
N ASP A 32 -4.75 -7.17 -4.94
CA ASP A 32 -4.16 -6.09 -4.15
C ASP A 32 -4.49 -6.19 -2.65
N ASN A 33 -5.69 -6.70 -2.28
CA ASN A 33 -6.09 -6.86 -0.87
C ASN A 33 -5.22 -7.91 -0.15
N ILE A 34 -4.93 -9.03 -0.82
CA ILE A 34 -4.07 -10.09 -0.27
C ILE A 34 -2.61 -9.62 -0.19
N ILE A 35 -2.12 -8.91 -1.20
CA ILE A 35 -0.77 -8.33 -1.20
C ILE A 35 -0.64 -7.32 -0.04
N ASP A 36 -1.57 -6.37 0.09
CA ASP A 36 -1.55 -5.36 1.14
C ASP A 36 -1.66 -5.99 2.53
N PHE A 37 -2.52 -7.01 2.69
CA PHE A 37 -2.62 -7.78 3.93
C PHE A 37 -1.28 -8.42 4.31
N TYR A 38 -0.65 -9.14 3.39
CA TYR A 38 0.54 -9.91 3.71
C TYR A 38 1.76 -9.02 3.97
N LEU A 39 1.89 -7.92 3.23
CA LEU A 39 2.95 -6.94 3.48
C LEU A 39 2.80 -6.26 4.83
N GLN A 40 1.58 -5.91 5.23
CA GLN A 40 1.36 -5.39 6.57
C GLN A 40 1.62 -6.47 7.64
N TYR A 41 1.24 -7.72 7.41
CA TYR A 41 1.61 -8.82 8.30
C TYR A 41 3.13 -8.90 8.49
N ILE A 42 3.92 -8.86 7.42
CA ILE A 42 5.40 -8.84 7.51
C ILE A 42 5.86 -7.62 8.31
N TYR A 43 5.37 -6.43 7.96
CA TYR A 43 5.79 -5.17 8.59
C TYR A 43 5.51 -5.12 10.09
N TYR A 44 4.37 -5.65 10.55
CA TYR A 44 3.96 -5.57 11.95
C TYR A 44 4.31 -6.82 12.77
N LYS A 45 4.45 -8.00 12.15
CA LYS A 45 4.68 -9.27 12.86
C LYS A 45 6.07 -9.86 12.65
N LYS A 46 6.80 -9.46 11.61
CA LYS A 46 8.12 -10.01 11.28
C LYS A 46 9.25 -8.99 11.44
N LEU A 47 9.01 -7.70 11.16
CA LEU A 47 10.01 -6.67 11.40
C LEU A 47 10.16 -6.37 12.89
N SER A 48 11.42 -6.19 13.31
CA SER A 48 11.76 -5.61 14.61
C SER A 48 11.20 -4.19 14.72
N ASP A 49 11.07 -3.66 15.94
CA ASP A 49 10.59 -2.30 16.13
C ASP A 49 11.58 -1.26 15.55
N GLU A 50 12.87 -1.56 15.57
CA GLU A 50 13.93 -0.76 14.95
C GLU A 50 13.75 -0.73 13.42
N ASP A 51 13.60 -1.88 12.77
CA ASP A 51 13.37 -1.99 11.32
C ASP A 51 12.08 -1.31 10.90
N ARG A 52 11.03 -1.47 11.71
CA ARG A 52 9.75 -0.82 11.46
C ARG A 52 9.85 0.70 11.53
N LYS A 53 10.60 1.26 12.47
CA LYS A 53 10.78 2.73 12.58
C LYS A 53 11.50 3.35 11.38
N ARG A 54 12.48 2.64 10.81
CA ARG A 54 13.25 3.08 9.64
C ARG A 54 12.64 2.68 8.29
N THR A 55 11.51 1.98 8.29
CA THR A 55 10.82 1.54 7.08
C THR A 55 9.48 2.27 6.94
N TYR A 56 9.09 2.63 5.73
CA TYR A 56 7.73 3.06 5.43
C TYR A 56 7.12 2.15 4.36
N LEU A 57 5.96 1.59 4.67
CA LEU A 57 5.19 0.72 3.78
C LEU A 57 4.05 1.52 3.15
N PHE A 58 4.10 1.70 1.83
CA PHE A 58 2.97 2.21 1.06
C PHE A 58 1.93 1.10 0.84
N ASN A 59 0.67 1.49 0.66
CA ASN A 59 -0.33 0.56 0.14
C ASN A 59 -0.21 0.42 -1.39
N SER A 60 -0.76 -0.66 -1.93
CA SER A 60 -0.78 -1.01 -3.35
C SER A 60 -1.32 0.12 -4.27
N PHE A 61 -2.24 0.94 -3.75
CA PHE A 61 -2.85 2.04 -4.51
C PHE A 61 -1.93 3.24 -4.75
N PHE A 62 -0.88 3.43 -3.93
CA PHE A 62 -0.04 4.62 -4.01
C PHE A 62 0.59 4.78 -5.39
N TYR A 63 1.25 3.74 -5.88
CA TYR A 63 1.96 3.79 -7.16
C TYR A 63 0.99 3.97 -8.33
N THR A 64 -0.13 3.24 -8.32
CA THR A 64 -1.20 3.38 -9.32
C THR A 64 -1.73 4.81 -9.37
N ARG A 65 -1.94 5.45 -8.21
CA ARG A 65 -2.41 6.85 -8.13
C ARG A 65 -1.35 7.85 -8.58
N LEU A 66 -0.09 7.62 -8.22
CA LEU A 66 1.04 8.46 -8.62
C LEU A 66 1.21 8.47 -10.15
N THR A 67 1.15 7.29 -10.77
CA THR A 67 1.43 7.12 -12.21
C THR A 67 0.22 7.29 -13.12
N ARG A 68 -1.00 7.29 -12.56
CA ARG A 68 -2.25 7.50 -13.31
C ARG A 68 -2.13 8.73 -14.21
N LYS A 69 -2.34 8.52 -15.52
CA LYS A 69 -2.50 9.61 -16.48
C LYS A 69 -3.81 10.34 -16.15
N GLY A 70 -3.71 11.64 -15.96
CA GLY A 70 -4.86 12.52 -15.71
C GLY A 70 -4.77 13.73 -16.62
N ASN A 71 -5.93 14.28 -16.97
CA ASN A 71 -6.06 15.52 -17.74
C ASN A 71 -5.99 16.75 -16.81
N ASP A 72 -5.21 16.65 -15.73
CA ASP A 72 -5.03 17.73 -14.76
C ASP A 72 -4.12 18.81 -15.37
N ASP A 73 -4.52 19.39 -16.49
CA ASP A 73 -3.80 20.47 -17.17
C ASP A 73 -4.03 21.77 -16.41
N VAL A 74 -3.46 21.85 -15.21
CA VAL A 74 -3.25 23.12 -14.53
C VAL A 74 -2.12 23.81 -15.28
N LEU A 75 -2.47 24.89 -16.00
CA LEU A 75 -1.53 25.79 -16.67
C LEU A 75 -0.39 26.13 -15.70
N ASN A 76 0.86 26.01 -16.17
CA ASN A 76 2.11 26.29 -15.43
C ASN A 76 2.58 25.26 -14.38
N THR A 77 2.09 24.03 -14.36
CA THR A 77 2.66 22.96 -13.49
C THR A 77 3.58 22.01 -14.25
N SER A 78 4.59 21.46 -13.57
CA SER A 78 5.42 20.39 -14.14
C SER A 78 4.72 19.02 -14.09
N ALA A 79 5.13 18.08 -14.95
CA ALA A 79 4.60 16.71 -14.90
C ALA A 79 4.86 16.02 -13.55
N ALA A 80 6.00 16.30 -12.90
CA ALA A 80 6.33 15.77 -11.58
C ALA A 80 5.39 16.33 -10.50
N GLU A 81 5.11 17.62 -10.55
CA GLU A 81 4.22 18.29 -9.60
C GLU A 81 2.77 17.82 -9.74
N ARG A 82 2.30 17.58 -10.96
CA ARG A 82 0.99 16.95 -11.19
C ARG A 82 0.91 15.54 -10.59
N ARG A 83 1.95 14.72 -10.77
CA ARG A 83 2.03 13.38 -10.15
C ARG A 83 1.99 13.47 -8.62
N TYR A 84 2.82 14.33 -8.04
CA TYR A 84 2.88 14.53 -6.60
C TYR A 84 1.55 15.03 -6.02
N ASN A 85 0.88 15.97 -6.69
CA ASN A 85 -0.41 16.51 -6.25
C ASN A 85 -1.50 15.45 -6.08
N ARG A 86 -1.45 14.34 -6.84
CA ARG A 86 -2.40 13.23 -6.70
C ARG A 86 -2.19 12.41 -5.43
N VAL A 87 -0.98 12.41 -4.88
CA VAL A 87 -0.62 11.58 -3.72
C VAL A 87 -0.20 12.38 -2.48
N LYS A 88 -0.10 13.71 -2.56
CA LYS A 88 0.38 14.58 -1.45
C LYS A 88 -0.33 14.35 -0.11
N ARG A 89 -1.60 13.95 -0.13
CA ARG A 89 -2.37 13.66 1.10
C ARG A 89 -1.86 12.41 1.83
N TRP A 90 -1.36 11.40 1.11
CA TRP A 90 -0.77 10.21 1.71
C TRP A 90 0.54 10.51 2.44
N LEU A 91 1.25 11.55 2.02
CA LEU A 91 2.57 11.93 2.56
C LEU A 91 2.49 13.07 3.58
N ARG A 92 1.29 13.47 4.03
CA ARG A 92 1.11 14.65 4.87
C ARG A 92 1.72 14.48 6.26
N ASP A 93 1.48 13.32 6.87
CA ASP A 93 1.77 13.07 8.28
C ASP A 93 2.98 12.12 8.44
N VAL A 94 3.78 11.97 7.38
CA VAL A 94 4.92 11.05 7.33
C VAL A 94 6.09 11.76 6.67
N ASP A 95 7.20 11.84 7.39
CA ASP A 95 8.50 12.14 6.79
C ASP A 95 9.10 10.85 6.20
N ILE A 96 8.98 10.69 4.88
CA ILE A 96 9.56 9.55 4.15
C ILE A 96 11.06 9.70 3.91
N PHE A 97 11.62 10.91 4.03
CA PHE A 97 13.06 11.14 3.82
C PHE A 97 13.88 10.78 5.05
N SER A 98 13.25 10.69 6.22
CA SER A 98 13.87 10.18 7.44
C SER A 98 13.94 8.63 7.48
N LYS A 99 13.51 7.93 6.43
CA LYS A 99 13.42 6.47 6.38
C LYS A 99 14.57 5.89 5.58
N ASP A 100 15.09 4.77 6.03
CA ASP A 100 16.12 4.00 5.31
C ASP A 100 15.49 3.20 4.16
N TYR A 101 14.26 2.71 4.37
CA TYR A 101 13.57 1.84 3.42
C TYR A 101 12.17 2.35 3.10
N LEU A 102 11.84 2.38 1.80
CA LEU A 102 10.51 2.64 1.29
C LEU A 102 10.04 1.41 0.53
N ILE A 103 8.96 0.77 0.99
CA ILE A 103 8.36 -0.39 0.32
C ILE A 103 7.19 0.11 -0.51
N LEU A 104 7.31 0.01 -1.83
CA LEU A 104 6.28 0.36 -2.80
C LEU A 104 5.83 -0.90 -3.55
N PRO A 105 4.66 -1.47 -3.22
CA PRO A 105 4.09 -2.55 -4.00
C PRO A 105 3.70 -2.02 -5.38
N ILE A 106 4.18 -2.67 -6.44
CA ILE A 106 3.84 -2.34 -7.82
C ILE A 106 3.21 -3.58 -8.42
N ASN A 107 1.90 -3.51 -8.65
CA ASN A 107 1.16 -4.49 -9.44
C ASN A 107 0.86 -3.84 -10.79
N GLN A 108 1.52 -4.31 -11.85
CA GLN A 108 1.29 -3.82 -13.20
C GLN A 108 1.13 -4.99 -14.15
N THR A 109 0.10 -4.92 -15.00
CA THR A 109 -0.11 -5.92 -16.07
C THR A 109 -0.15 -7.37 -15.56
N ALA A 110 -0.72 -7.59 -14.37
CA ALA A 110 -0.75 -8.88 -13.68
C ALA A 110 0.64 -9.47 -13.38
N HIS A 111 1.60 -8.60 -13.03
CA HIS A 111 2.95 -8.93 -12.58
C HIS A 111 3.26 -8.19 -11.27
#